data_AF-S9QR39-F1
#
_entry.id   AF-S9QR39-F1
#
_cell.length_a   1.000
_cell.length_b   1.000
_cell.length_c   1.000
_cell.angle_alpha   90.00
_cell.angle_beta   90.00
_cell.angle_gamma   90.00
#
_symmetry.space_group_name_H-M   'P 1'
#
loop_
_entity.id
_entity.type
_entity.pdbx_description
1 polymer ?
#
loop_
_entity_poly.entity_id
_entity_poly.type
_entity_poly.pdbx_seq_one_letter_code
_entity_poly.pdbx_strand_id
1 'polypeptide(L)'
;MAVATAVVLHRGSMVECSDLVGALEAAVEAAGRPTEDMHAVHEAAGAVVEARLDADLTAFDGARYRLWTALAGIWSGKALELHRAARAA
;
A
#
# COMPACT_ATOMS: atom_id res chain seq x y z
N MET A 1 0.16 -9.20 -3.87
CA MET A 1 -0.39 -7.85 -3.62
C MET A 1 -0.80 -7.69 -2.16
N ALA A 2 -2.02 -8.05 -1.73
CA ALA A 2 -2.54 -7.68 -0.39
C ALA A 2 -1.72 -8.16 0.84
N VAL A 3 -1.14 -9.37 0.80
CA VAL A 3 -0.38 -9.92 1.93
C VAL A 3 0.98 -9.24 2.09
N ALA A 4 1.69 -8.96 0.99
CA ALA A 4 2.99 -8.28 1.03
C ALA A 4 2.84 -6.83 1.53
N THR A 5 1.81 -6.11 1.07
CA THR A 5 1.54 -4.74 1.51
C THR A 5 1.10 -4.69 2.98
N ALA A 6 0.33 -5.67 3.47
CA ALA A 6 -0.03 -5.76 4.88
C ALA A 6 1.19 -5.98 5.80
N VAL A 7 2.23 -6.70 5.33
CA VAL A 7 3.43 -6.99 6.14
C VAL A 7 4.39 -5.79 6.16
N VAL A 8 4.60 -5.06 5.04
CA VAL A 8 5.37 -3.79 5.03
C VAL A 8 4.77 -2.76 6.00
N LEU A 9 3.44 -2.75 6.11
CA LEU A 9 2.72 -1.81 6.97
C LEU A 9 2.73 -2.19 8.46
N HIS A 10 3.04 -3.44 8.82
CA HIS A 10 2.87 -3.94 10.19
C HIS A 10 4.17 -4.32 10.91
N ARG A 11 5.32 -4.38 10.22
CA ARG A 11 6.61 -4.63 10.87
C ARG A 11 7.70 -3.71 10.36
N GLY A 12 8.44 -3.12 11.30
CA GLY A 12 9.86 -2.79 11.15
C GLY A 12 10.24 -1.45 10.52
N SER A 13 11.52 -1.13 10.65
CA SER A 13 12.22 -0.04 9.96
C SER A 13 12.49 -0.38 8.49
N MET A 14 12.90 0.61 7.70
CA MET A 14 13.30 0.44 6.29
C MET A 14 14.24 -0.76 6.05
N VAL A 15 15.15 -1.02 7.00
CA VAL A 15 16.15 -2.11 6.93
C VAL A 15 15.49 -3.49 7.12
N GLU A 16 14.53 -3.59 8.03
CA GLU A 16 13.85 -4.86 8.35
C GLU A 16 12.83 -5.26 7.27
N CYS A 17 12.44 -4.31 6.40
CA CYS A 17 11.47 -4.51 5.33
C CYS A 17 12.07 -4.80 3.96
N SER A 18 13.39 -4.97 3.81
CA SER A 18 14.05 -4.95 2.49
C SER A 18 13.45 -5.96 1.49
N ASP A 19 13.19 -7.20 1.91
CA ASP A 19 12.58 -8.23 1.05
C ASP A 19 11.13 -7.89 0.66
N LEU A 20 10.40 -7.25 1.57
CA LEU A 20 9.01 -6.87 1.37
C LEU A 20 8.87 -5.63 0.48
N VAL A 21 9.84 -4.72 0.54
CA VAL A 21 9.92 -3.58 -0.39
C VAL A 21 10.24 -4.08 -1.80
N GLY A 22 11.14 -5.05 -1.96
CA GLY A 22 11.39 -5.67 -3.27
C GLY A 22 10.16 -6.39 -3.83
N ALA A 23 9.40 -7.08 -2.98
CA ALA A 23 8.13 -7.68 -3.38
C ALA A 23 7.06 -6.62 -3.73
N LEU A 24 7.07 -5.46 -3.07
CA LEU A 24 6.18 -4.34 -3.36
C LEU A 24 6.52 -3.72 -4.73
N GLU A 25 7.80 -3.50 -5.01
CA GLU A 25 8.31 -2.99 -6.28
C GLU A 25 7.87 -3.87 -7.45
N ALA A 26 8.17 -5.18 -7.39
CA ALA A 26 7.74 -6.13 -8.42
C ALA A 26 6.22 -6.15 -8.63
N ALA A 27 5.45 -5.94 -7.57
CA ALA A 27 4.00 -5.93 -7.64
C ALA A 27 3.44 -4.63 -8.21
N VAL A 28 4.08 -3.48 -7.94
CA VAL A 28 3.79 -2.18 -8.55
C VAL A 28 4.08 -2.25 -10.05
N GLU A 29 5.25 -2.76 -10.44
CA GLU A 29 5.62 -2.95 -11.85
C GLU A 29 4.63 -3.87 -12.58
N ALA A 30 4.29 -5.01 -11.98
CA ALA A 30 3.36 -5.97 -12.58
C ALA A 30 1.91 -5.45 -12.68
N ALA A 31 1.50 -4.54 -11.78
CA ALA A 31 0.16 -3.96 -11.81
C ALA A 31 -0.07 -3.05 -13.02
N GLY A 32 1.00 -2.52 -13.63
CA GLY A 32 0.89 -1.58 -14.74
C GLY A 32 0.08 -0.33 -14.36
N ARG A 33 -0.82 0.12 -15.24
CA ARG A 33 -1.63 1.31 -14.98
C ARG A 33 -2.71 1.01 -13.92
N PRO A 34 -2.72 1.68 -12.75
CA PRO A 34 -3.71 1.43 -11.72
C PRO A 34 -5.12 1.86 -12.17
N THR A 35 -6.14 1.19 -11.63
CA THR A 35 -7.52 1.70 -11.69
C THR A 35 -7.64 2.98 -10.86
N GLU A 36 -8.69 3.77 -11.10
CA GLU A 36 -8.92 5.03 -10.38
C GLU A 36 -8.90 4.84 -8.86
N ASP A 37 -9.61 3.82 -8.36
CA ASP A 37 -9.67 3.47 -6.93
C ASP A 37 -8.32 3.02 -6.33
N MET A 38 -7.41 2.52 -7.18
CA MET A 38 -6.10 2.01 -6.76
C MET A 38 -4.98 3.03 -6.97
N HIS A 39 -5.28 4.20 -7.55
CA HIS A 39 -4.27 5.19 -7.92
C HIS A 39 -3.48 5.66 -6.70
N ALA A 40 -4.15 6.03 -5.62
CA ALA A 40 -3.51 6.48 -4.38
C ALA A 40 -2.67 5.39 -3.70
N VAL A 41 -3.07 4.12 -3.83
CA VAL A 41 -2.27 2.98 -3.32
C VAL A 41 -1.01 2.80 -4.15
N HIS A 42 -1.13 2.87 -5.48
CA HIS A 42 -0.01 2.69 -6.38
C HIS A 42 1.01 3.82 -6.25
N GLU A 43 0.56 5.07 -6.17
CA GLU A 43 1.42 6.24 -5.92
C GLU A 43 2.18 6.10 -4.60
N ALA A 44 1.48 5.80 -3.50
CA ALA A 44 2.12 5.67 -2.20
C ALA A 44 3.08 4.46 -2.14
N ALA A 45 2.78 3.37 -2.84
CA ALA A 45 3.67 2.23 -2.96
C ALA A 45 4.96 2.57 -3.74
N GLY A 46 4.85 3.30 -4.84
CA GLY A 46 6.01 3.81 -5.58
C GLY A 46 6.90 4.71 -4.71
N ALA A 47 6.29 5.64 -3.96
CA ALA A 47 7.02 6.52 -3.05
C ALA A 47 7.75 5.76 -1.91
N VAL A 48 7.24 4.61 -1.47
CA VAL A 48 7.95 3.74 -0.50
C VAL A 48 9.20 3.13 -1.12
N VAL A 49 9.12 2.69 -2.38
CA VAL A 49 10.25 2.13 -3.13
C VAL A 49 11.31 3.19 -3.38
N GLU A 50 10.92 4.36 -3.88
CA GLU A 50 11.83 5.50 -4.12
C GLU A 50 12.56 5.91 -2.83
N ALA A 51 11.84 6.13 -1.74
CA ALA A 51 12.45 6.49 -0.46
C ALA A 51 13.41 5.41 0.08
N ARG A 52 13.16 4.13 -0.22
CA ARG A 52 14.07 3.03 0.12
C ARG A 52 15.35 3.07 -0.70
N LEU A 53 15.25 3.35 -2.00
CA LEU A 53 16.40 3.46 -2.91
C LEU A 53 17.28 4.64 -2.51
N ASP A 54 16.67 5.75 -2.10
CA ASP A 54 17.37 6.96 -1.63
C ASP A 54 17.88 6.86 -0.19
N ALA A 55 17.56 5.78 0.52
CA ALA A 55 17.82 5.60 1.95
C ALA A 55 17.28 6.75 2.84
N ASP A 56 16.18 7.39 2.41
CA ASP A 56 15.50 8.45 3.16
C ASP A 56 14.44 7.88 4.10
N LEU A 57 14.79 7.77 5.38
CA LEU A 57 13.90 7.25 6.42
C LEU A 57 12.65 8.11 6.63
N THR A 58 12.76 9.43 6.49
CA THR A 58 11.62 10.33 6.73
C THR A 58 10.61 10.24 5.58
N ALA A 59 11.10 10.24 4.34
CA ALA A 59 10.27 10.02 3.18
C ALA A 59 9.62 8.63 3.20
N PHE A 60 10.38 7.61 3.63
CA PHE A 60 9.89 6.24 3.76
C PHE A 60 8.74 6.13 4.76
N ASP A 61 8.89 6.69 5.95
CA ASP A 61 7.82 6.66 6.96
C ASP A 61 6.57 7.42 6.50
N GLY A 62 6.75 8.57 5.85
CA GLY A 62 5.65 9.34 5.28
C GLY A 62 4.93 8.62 4.14
N ALA A 63 5.67 7.96 3.24
CA ALA A 63 5.11 7.17 2.15
C ALA A 63 4.40 5.91 2.68
N ARG A 64 5.00 5.24 3.67
CA ARG A 64 4.43 4.08 4.35
C ARG A 64 3.10 4.42 5.04
N TYR A 65 3.03 5.55 5.73
CA TYR A 65 1.79 6.02 6.34
C TYR A 65 0.70 6.34 5.31
N ARG A 66 1.06 6.97 4.19
CA ARG A 66 0.14 7.22 3.07
C ARG A 66 -0.39 5.93 2.46
N LEU A 67 0.48 4.94 2.26
CA LEU A 67 0.12 3.62 1.75
C LEU A 67 -0.87 2.91 2.68
N TRP A 68 -0.63 2.99 3.99
CA TRP A 68 -1.54 2.45 5.00
C TRP A 68 -2.93 3.09 4.92
N THR A 69 -2.98 4.41 4.87
CA THR A 69 -4.22 5.19 4.83
C THR A 69 -5.02 4.90 3.55
N ALA A 70 -4.35 4.82 2.40
CA ALA A 70 -4.99 4.53 1.11
C ALA A 70 -5.65 3.13 1.12
N LEU A 71 -4.94 2.13 1.64
CA LEU A 71 -5.48 0.77 1.77
C LEU A 71 -6.64 0.70 2.77
N ALA A 72 -6.53 1.38 3.91
CA ALA A 72 -7.63 1.47 4.88
C ALA A 72 -8.88 2.10 4.23
N GLY A 73 -8.71 3.14 3.40
CA GLY A 73 -9.77 3.74 2.61
C GLY A 73 -10.50 2.73 1.74
N ILE A 74 -9.78 1.96 0.91
CA ILE A 74 -10.37 0.93 0.04
C ILE A 74 -11.14 -0.12 0.84
N TRP A 75 -10.53 -0.66 1.90
CA TRP A 75 -11.17 -1.71 2.68
C TRP A 75 -12.41 -1.21 3.44
N SER A 76 -12.37 0.01 3.96
CA SER A 76 -13.53 0.64 4.59
C SER A 76 -14.67 0.88 3.59
N GLY A 77 -14.35 1.31 2.37
CA GLY A 77 -15.31 1.46 1.28
C GLY A 77 -16.00 0.13 0.94
N LYS A 78 -15.22 -0.92 0.71
CA LYS A 78 -15.73 -2.28 0.46
C LYS A 78 -16.59 -2.80 1.61
N ALA A 79 -16.19 -2.59 2.86
CA ALA A 79 -16.96 -3.00 4.02
C ALA A 79 -18.32 -2.30 4.08
N LEU A 80 -18.36 -0.99 3.79
CA LEU A 80 -19.62 -0.22 3.74
C LEU A 80 -20.53 -0.68 2.61
N GLU A 81 -19.99 -0.97 1.43
CA GLU A 81 -20.75 -1.52 0.31
C GLU A 81 -21.39 -2.86 0.66
N LEU A 82 -20.61 -3.79 1.21
CA LEU A 82 -21.10 -5.09 1.65
C LEU A 82 -22.16 -4.97 2.73
N HIS A 83 -21.96 -4.08 3.70
CA HIS A 83 -22.94 -3.81 4.76
C HIS A 83 -24.27 -3.26 4.21
N ARG A 84 -24.22 -2.36 3.22
CA ARG A 84 -25.42 -1.83 2.55
C ARG A 84 -26.15 -2.92 1.76
N ALA A 85 -25.41 -3.74 1.02
CA ALA A 85 -25.97 -4.86 0.26
C ALA A 85 -26.66 -5.87 1.18
N ALA A 86 -26.04 -6.21 2.32
CA ALA A 86 -26.61 -7.12 3.30
C ALA A 86 -27.89 -6.60 3.99
N ARG A 87 -28.12 -5.28 4.00
CA ARG A 87 -29.35 -4.67 4.54
C ARG A 87 -30.48 -4.51 3.53
N ALA A 88 -30.18 -4.62 2.24
CA ALA A 88 -31.15 -4.51 1.17
C ALA A 88 -31.70 -5.88 0.71
N ALA A 89 -31.10 -6.98 1.17
CA ALA A 89 -31.52 -8.36 0.97
C ALA A 89 -32.45 -8.83 2.11
#